data_AF-A0A838V063-F1
#
_entry.id   AF-A0A838V063-F1
#
_cell.length_a   1.000
_cell.length_b   1.000
_cell.length_c   1.000
_cell.angle_alpha   90.00
_cell.angle_beta   90.00
_cell.angle_gamma   90.00
#
_symmetry.space_group_name_H-M   'P 1'
#
loop_
_entity.id
_entity.type
_entity.pdbx_description
1 polymer ?
#
loop_
_entity_poly.entity_id
_entity_poly.type
_entity_poly.pdbx_seq_one_letter_code
_entity_poly.pdbx_strand_id
1 'polypeptide(L)' 'PKWVIAMGQCASSAGEFYDSYYTVQGVDMLVPVDVYVPGCPPRPEQLIEGILKLREKIEKQGLHIQGEVD' A
#
# COMPACT_ATOMS: atom_id res chain seq x y z
N PRO A 1 -3.55 13.92 -8.36
CA PRO A 1 -3.13 13.41 -7.03
C PRO A 1 -2.51 12.01 -7.20
N LYS A 2 -1.58 11.62 -6.32
CA LYS A 2 -0.91 10.30 -6.37
C LYS A 2 -0.94 9.70 -4.97
N TRP A 3 -1.19 8.39 -4.90
CA TRP A 3 -1.21 7.62 -3.65
C TRP A 3 -0.44 6.32 -3.83
N VAL A 4 0.13 5.80 -2.75
CA VAL A 4 0.99 4.61 -2.78
C VAL A 4 0.47 3.55 -1.80
N ILE A 5 0.28 2.33 -2.30
CA ILE A 5 -0.02 1.16 -1.49
C ILE A 5 1.22 0.25 -1.46
N ALA A 6 1.73 -0.07 -0.27
CA ALA A 6 2.76 -1.10 -0.11
C ALA A 6 2.07 -2.47 0.05
N MET A 7 2.27 -3.35 -0.93
CA MET A 7 1.65 -4.68 -0.95
C MET A 7 2.67 -5.75 -0.60
N GLY A 8 2.43 -6.43 0.52
CA GLY A 8 3.23 -7.56 1.01
C GLY A 8 4.41 -7.17 1.90
N GLN A 9 5.00 -8.18 2.53
CA GLN A 9 6.10 -8.01 3.48
C GLN A 9 7.38 -7.52 2.78
N CYS A 10 7.65 -7.97 1.55
CA CYS A 10 8.80 -7.47 0.77
C CYS A 10 8.75 -5.95 0.54
N ALA A 11 7.58 -5.40 0.20
CA ALA A 11 7.43 -3.96 -0.01
C ALA A 11 7.43 -3.16 1.30
N SER A 12 6.93 -3.76 2.39
CA SER A 12 6.79 -3.07 3.68
C SER A 12 8.08 -3.05 4.48
N SER A 13 8.85 -4.15 4.46
CA SER A 13 9.98 -4.35 5.36
C SER A 13 11.08 -5.28 4.81
N ALA A 14 11.25 -5.38 3.49
CA ALA A 14 12.04 -6.42 2.78
C ALA A 14 11.58 -7.88 2.96
N GLY A 15 10.73 -8.19 3.96
CA GLY A 15 10.16 -9.52 4.16
C GLY A 15 11.22 -10.58 4.40
N GLU A 16 11.16 -11.68 3.64
CA GLU A 16 12.11 -12.79 3.67
C GLU A 16 13.55 -12.36 3.30
N PHE A 17 13.71 -11.19 2.68
CA PHE A 17 14.99 -10.64 2.25
C PHE A 17 15.50 -9.52 3.16
N TYR A 18 15.03 -9.46 4.41
CA TYR A 18 15.55 -8.53 5.41
C TYR A 18 17.09 -8.62 5.49
N ASP A 19 17.76 -7.47 5.55
CA ASP A 19 19.22 -7.34 5.60
C ASP A 19 20.00 -7.97 4.43
N SER A 20 19.36 -8.15 3.27
CA SER A 20 20.04 -8.60 2.06
C SER A 20 20.73 -7.44 1.32
N TYR A 21 21.89 -7.69 0.72
CA TYR A 21 22.71 -6.67 0.03
C TYR A 21 22.04 -6.02 -1.20
N TYR A 22 20.95 -6.62 -1.69
CA TYR A 22 20.27 -6.23 -2.92
C TYR A 22 18.83 -5.74 -2.69
N THR A 23 18.39 -5.59 -1.43
CA THR A 23 17.03 -5.13 -1.10
C THR A 23 17.04 -3.85 -0.27
N VAL A 24 16.02 -3.01 -0.49
CA VAL A 24 15.70 -1.92 0.43
C VAL A 24 14.82 -2.48 1.54
N GLN A 25 15.03 -2.00 2.77
CA GLN A 25 14.32 -2.48 3.97
C GLN A 25 12.86 -2.00 4.06
N GLY A 26 12.33 -1.41 2.99
CA GLY A 26 10.99 -0.83 2.92
C GLY A 26 10.89 0.16 1.76
N VAL A 27 9.73 0.18 1.10
CA VAL A 27 9.48 1.12 -0.01
C VAL A 27 9.26 2.56 0.49
N ASP A 28 8.94 2.70 1.77
CA ASP A 28 8.78 3.96 2.49
C ASP A 28 10.08 4.79 2.57
N MET A 29 11.23 4.13 2.46
CA MET A 29 12.53 4.77 2.29
C MET A 29 12.68 5.51 0.95
N LEU A 30 11.85 5.19 -0.04
CA LEU A 30 11.91 5.75 -1.40
C LEU A 30 10.73 6.67 -1.71
N VAL A 31 9.52 6.27 -1.32
CA VAL A 31 8.28 7.01 -1.59
C VAL A 31 7.35 6.96 -0.38
N PRO A 32 6.61 8.03 -0.09
CA PRO A 32 5.67 8.05 1.03
C PRO A 32 4.54 7.05 0.79
N VAL A 33 4.38 6.07 1.68
CA VAL A 33 3.33 5.05 1.61
C VAL A 33 2.07 5.54 2.33
N ASP A 34 0.92 5.37 1.69
CA ASP A 34 -0.38 5.76 2.25
C ASP A 34 -1.05 4.65 3.03
N VAL A 35 -0.94 3.41 2.53
CA VAL A 35 -1.58 2.21 3.08
C VAL A 35 -0.64 1.02 2.94
N TYR A 36 -0.56 0.20 3.97
CA TYR A 36 0.19 -1.06 3.98
C TYR A 36 -0.77 -2.25 3.96
N VAL A 37 -0.51 -3.22 3.08
CA VAL A 37 -1.26 -4.48 2.99
C VAL A 37 -0.31 -5.62 3.34
N PRO A 38 -0.42 -6.25 4.53
CA PRO A 38 0.49 -7.31 4.96
C PRO A 38 0.21 -8.65 4.24
N GLY A 39 1.26 -9.44 3.99
CA GLY A 39 1.16 -10.83 3.52
C GLY A 39 2.35 -11.29 2.66
N CYS A 40 2.46 -12.60 2.45
CA CYS A 40 3.47 -13.22 1.58
C CYS A 40 2.94 -14.50 0.88
N PRO A 41 2.18 -14.37 -0.24
CA PRO A 41 1.54 -13.15 -0.74
C PRO A 41 0.27 -12.79 0.08
N PRO A 42 -0.17 -11.52 0.09
CA PRO A 42 -1.42 -11.14 0.75
C PRO A 42 -2.62 -11.84 0.10
N ARG A 43 -3.62 -12.18 0.91
CA ARG A 43 -4.87 -12.76 0.39
C ARG A 43 -5.63 -11.72 -0.45
N PRO A 44 -6.39 -12.13 -1.48
CA PRO A 44 -7.15 -11.21 -2.31
C PRO A 44 -8.05 -10.27 -1.50
N GLU A 45 -8.69 -10.77 -0.44
CA GLU A 45 -9.57 -9.98 0.41
C GLU A 45 -8.81 -8.87 1.17
N GLN A 46 -7.56 -9.13 1.57
CA GLN A 46 -6.72 -8.14 2.25
C GLN A 46 -6.31 -7.00 1.32
N LEU A 47 -6.08 -7.29 0.04
CA LEU A 47 -5.81 -6.26 -0.96
C LEU A 47 -7.04 -5.38 -1.18
N ILE A 48 -8.22 -5.99 -1.31
CA ILE A 48 -9.50 -5.25 -1.44
C ILE A 48 -9.71 -4.34 -0.22
N GLU A 49 -9.49 -4.86 0.99
CA GLU A 49 -9.57 -4.06 2.22
C GLU A 49 -8.57 -2.89 2.20
N GLY A 50 -7.35 -3.09 1.71
CA GLY A 50 -6.35 -2.03 1.54
C GLY A 50 -6.81 -0.93 0.58
N ILE A 51 -7.45 -1.30 -0.53
CA ILE A 51 -8.02 -0.35 -1.50
C ILE A 51 -9.17 0.44 -0.87
N LEU A 52 -10.06 -0.23 -0.14
CA LEU A 52 -11.16 0.44 0.58
C LEU A 52 -10.64 1.42 1.63
N LYS A 53 -9.62 1.05 2.39
CA LYS A 53 -8.94 1.95 3.34
C LYS A 53 -8.32 3.17 2.64
N LEU A 54 -7.73 2.97 1.46
CA LEU A 54 -7.21 4.09 0.68
C LEU A 54 -8.33 5.03 0.24
N ARG A 55 -9.43 4.47 -0.26
CA ARG A 55 -10.62 5.23 -0.65
C ARG A 55 -11.15 6.08 0.51
N GLU A 56 -11.36 5.49 1.69
CA GLU A 56 -11.78 6.23 2.89
C GLU A 56 -10.81 7.37 3.25
N LYS A 57 -9.50 7.14 3.08
CA LYS A 57 -8.48 8.17 3.33
C LYS A 57 -8.61 9.34 2.34
N ILE A 58 -8.91 9.05 1.07
CA ILE A 58 -9.10 10.05 0.02
C ILE A 58 -10.38 10.87 0.26
N GLU A 59 -11.48 10.20 0.62
CA GLU A 59 -12.75 10.87 0.95
C GLU A 59 -12.60 11.80 2.16
N LYS A 60 -11.86 11.37 3.20
CA LYS A 60 -11.54 12.23 4.37
C LYS A 60 -10.70 13.45 4.02
N GLN A 61 -9.97 13.43 2.89
CA GLN A 61 -9.24 14.58 2.37
C GLN A 61 -10.12 15.54 1.56
N GLY A 62 -11.43 15.26 1.41
CA GLY A 62 -12.37 16.05 0.61
C GLY A 62 -12.16 15.91 -0.90
N LEU A 63 -11.43 14.88 -1.33
CA LEU A 63 -11.20 14.59 -2.74
C LEU A 63 -12.17 13.50 -3.18
N HIS A 64 -12.96 13.77 -4.22
CA HIS A 64 -13.82 12.76 -4.87
C HIS A 64 -13.07 12.13 -6.05
N ILE A 65 -13.11 10.80 -6.14
CA ILE A 65 -12.48 10.06 -7.23
C ILE A 65 -13.36 10.24 -8.48
N GLN A 66 -12.87 10.99 -9.47
CA GLN A 66 -13.56 11.16 -10.75
C GLN A 66 -13.69 9.81 -11.47
N GLY A 67 -14.92 9.30 -11.57
CA GLY A 67 -15.21 8.03 -12.23
C GLY A 67 -16.23 7.15 -11.50
N GLU A 68 -16.63 7.51 -10.29
CA GLU A 68 -17.76 6.87 -9.61
C GLU A 68 -19.07 7.47 -10.14
N VAL A 69 -19.85 6.65 -10.84
CA VAL A 69 -21.24 6.95 -11.20
C VAL A 69 -22.08 6.61 -9.98
N ASP A 70 -22.81 7.60 -9.45
CA ASP A 70 -23.81 7.42 -8.39
C ASP A 70 -24.85 6.34 -8.74
#